data_AF-A0A2U1E6W0-F1
#
_entry.id   AF-A0A2U1E6W0-F1
#
_cell.length_a   1.000
_cell.length_b   1.000
_cell.length_c   1.000
_cell.angle_alpha   90.00
_cell.angle_beta   90.00
_cell.angle_gamma   90.00
#
_symmetry.space_group_name_H-M   'P 1'
#
loop_
_entity.id
_entity.type
_entity.pdbx_description
1 polymer ?
#
loop_
_entity_poly.entity_id
_entity_poly.type
_entity_poly.pdbx_seq_one_letter_code
_entity_poly.pdbx_strand_id
1 'polypeptide(L)'
;MKNEMNLEKIPYVKIILFAVLFSFIFTELFVLIGKEKVIDAKITHVDIENEDSDEIYDKIWKMWDFFGSASMHRSEVLEEEKKNYEFYAPTDERLFSEVFMDPEKFYENRKNGTLNNKILFEISMLMEKCTRLRDEKKINVLSFEYKGEEIRFPIGLGITR
;
A
#
# COMPACT_ATOMS: atom_id res chain seq x y z
N MET A 1 23.34 24.98 32.45
CA MET A 1 23.82 24.56 31.11
C MET A 1 23.08 23.29 30.73
N LYS A 2 22.38 23.35 29.60
CA LYS A 2 21.78 22.27 28.78
C LYS A 2 20.98 21.16 29.46
N ASN A 3 19.65 21.26 29.30
CA ASN A 3 18.72 20.13 29.27
C ASN A 3 19.23 19.08 28.27
N GLU A 4 19.68 17.94 28.78
CA GLU A 4 19.84 16.74 27.97
C GLU A 4 18.44 16.13 27.80
N MET A 5 17.76 16.52 26.71
CA MET A 5 16.62 15.77 26.21
C MET A 5 17.11 14.38 25.81
N ASN A 6 16.91 13.41 26.69
CA ASN A 6 17.18 12.01 26.41
C ASN A 6 16.24 11.56 25.27
N LEU A 7 16.81 11.41 24.08
CA LEU A 7 16.18 11.07 22.79
C LEU A 7 15.78 9.59 22.66
N GLU A 8 15.66 8.84 23.77
CA GLU A 8 15.34 7.40 23.73
C GLU A 8 13.83 7.09 23.68
N LYS A 9 12.93 8.10 23.70
CA LYS A 9 11.47 7.91 23.61
C LYS A 9 10.92 7.83 22.17
N ILE A 10 11.77 7.61 21.18
CA ILE A 10 11.41 7.61 19.76
C ILE A 10 10.66 6.35 19.25
N PRO A 11 10.70 5.14 19.86
CA PRO A 11 9.98 4.00 19.29
C PRO A 11 8.46 4.06 19.55
N TYR A 12 8.02 4.40 20.77
CA TYR A 12 6.60 4.39 21.14
C TYR A 12 5.78 5.46 20.42
N VAL A 13 6.34 6.65 20.21
CA VAL A 13 5.66 7.73 19.51
C VAL A 13 5.44 7.37 18.04
N LYS A 14 6.42 6.72 17.39
CA LYS A 14 6.28 6.22 16.01
C LYS A 14 5.23 5.11 15.91
N ILE A 15 5.18 4.20 16.88
CA ILE A 15 4.18 3.11 16.95
C ILE A 15 2.77 3.68 17.15
N ILE A 16 2.58 4.62 18.08
CA ILE A 16 1.28 5.24 18.33
C ILE A 16 0.84 6.06 17.12
N LEU A 17 1.74 6.83 16.50
CA LEU A 17 1.42 7.60 15.31
C LEU A 17 1.02 6.70 14.14
N PHE A 18 1.73 5.59 13.94
CA PHE A 18 1.34 4.60 12.94
C PHE A 18 0.02 3.94 13.29
N ALA A 19 -0.20 3.49 14.53
CA ALA A 19 -1.45 2.86 14.93
C ALA A 19 -2.64 3.80 14.75
N VAL A 20 -2.48 5.10 15.04
CA VAL A 20 -3.50 6.12 14.81
C VAL A 20 -3.71 6.38 13.32
N LEU A 21 -2.64 6.52 12.53
CA LEU A 21 -2.74 6.72 11.07
C LEU A 21 -3.29 5.49 10.34
N PHE A 22 -2.89 4.31 10.76
CA PHE A 22 -3.38 3.02 10.30
C PHE A 22 -4.83 2.88 10.71
N SER A 23 -5.21 3.17 11.96
CA SER A 23 -6.61 3.19 12.38
C SER A 23 -7.41 4.21 11.58
N PHE A 24 -6.86 5.37 11.21
CA PHE A 24 -7.58 6.39 10.44
C PHE A 24 -7.78 5.96 8.98
N ILE A 25 -6.74 5.46 8.31
CA ILE A 25 -6.86 4.94 6.94
C ILE A 25 -7.70 3.66 6.92
N PHE A 26 -7.51 2.75 7.87
CA PHE A 26 -8.31 1.54 7.98
C PHE A 26 -9.77 1.91 8.29
N THR A 27 -10.03 2.91 9.11
CA THR A 27 -11.41 3.40 9.31
C THR A 27 -11.95 4.02 8.04
N GLU A 28 -11.23 4.91 7.34
CA GLU A 28 -11.71 5.49 6.08
C GLU A 28 -11.91 4.41 5.01
N LEU A 29 -10.88 3.64 4.66
CA LEU A 29 -10.94 2.56 3.68
C LEU A 29 -12.06 1.56 4.01
N PHE A 30 -12.17 1.08 5.25
CA PHE A 30 -13.17 0.06 5.61
C PHE A 30 -14.56 0.64 5.95
N VAL A 31 -14.71 1.91 6.29
CA VAL A 31 -16.04 2.57 6.42
C VAL A 31 -16.62 2.89 5.04
N LEU A 32 -15.78 3.27 4.07
CA LEU A 32 -16.18 3.49 2.69
C LEU A 32 -16.46 2.19 1.95
N ILE A 33 -15.57 1.20 2.12
CA ILE A 33 -15.85 -0.12 1.58
C ILE A 33 -17.04 -0.73 2.32
N GLY A 34 -17.17 -0.57 3.64
CA GLY A 34 -18.13 -1.23 4.54
C GLY A 34 -19.63 -1.02 4.29
N LYS A 35 -20.05 -0.32 3.23
CA LYS A 35 -21.41 -0.53 2.67
C LYS A 35 -21.51 -1.84 1.87
N GLU A 36 -20.39 -2.35 1.39
CA GLU A 36 -20.14 -3.68 0.84
C GLU A 36 -19.19 -4.43 1.81
N LYS A 37 -19.44 -5.71 2.09
CA LYS A 37 -18.69 -6.45 3.12
C LYS A 37 -17.22 -6.61 2.70
N VAL A 38 -16.29 -5.88 3.32
CA VAL A 38 -14.90 -6.39 3.41
C VAL A 38 -14.91 -7.52 4.42
N ILE A 39 -14.50 -8.70 4.00
CA ILE A 39 -14.40 -9.88 4.86
C ILE A 39 -12.90 -10.10 5.13
N ASP A 40 -12.53 -10.16 6.41
CA ASP A 40 -11.25 -10.67 6.91
C ASP A 40 -9.97 -10.13 6.26
N ALA A 41 -9.63 -8.86 6.57
CA ALA A 41 -8.31 -8.34 6.26
C ALA A 41 -7.20 -9.05 7.08
N LYS A 42 -6.10 -9.39 6.42
CA LYS A 42 -4.95 -10.09 7.00
C LYS A 42 -3.67 -9.30 6.76
N ILE A 43 -2.82 -9.26 7.79
CA ILE A 43 -1.46 -8.77 7.70
C ILE A 43 -0.53 -9.98 7.73
N THR A 44 0.35 -10.08 6.74
CA THR A 44 1.40 -11.10 6.66
C THR A 44 2.77 -10.44 6.61
N HIS A 45 3.81 -11.20 6.96
CA HIS A 45 5.19 -10.74 6.90
C HIS A 45 5.93 -11.47 5.79
N VAL A 46 6.65 -10.71 4.97
CA VAL A 46 7.54 -11.23 3.92
C VAL A 46 8.97 -10.93 4.35
N ASP A 47 9.81 -11.97 4.44
CA ASP A 47 11.23 -11.84 4.76
C ASP A 47 12.01 -11.37 3.52
N ILE A 48 12.92 -10.40 3.72
CA ILE A 48 13.78 -9.83 2.67
C ILE A 48 15.28 -9.97 2.99
N GLU A 49 15.64 -10.75 4.03
CA GLU A 49 17.02 -10.87 4.54
C GLU A 49 18.06 -11.33 3.50
N ASN A 50 17.62 -11.99 2.42
CA ASN A 50 18.50 -12.48 1.36
C ASN A 50 18.38 -11.68 0.05
N GLU A 51 17.62 -10.58 0.06
CA GLU A 51 17.36 -9.73 -1.09
C GLU A 51 17.97 -8.35 -0.89
N ASP A 52 18.26 -7.66 -2.00
CA ASP A 52 18.70 -6.28 -1.93
C ASP A 52 17.54 -5.40 -1.47
N SER A 53 17.57 -5.03 -0.19
CA SER A 53 16.54 -4.18 0.39
C SER A 53 16.45 -2.81 -0.30
N ASP A 54 17.54 -2.23 -0.82
CA ASP A 54 17.46 -0.99 -1.58
C ASP A 54 16.64 -1.18 -2.86
N GLU A 55 16.88 -2.29 -3.57
CA GLU A 55 16.16 -2.62 -4.80
C GLU A 55 14.66 -2.86 -4.54
N ILE A 56 14.31 -3.58 -3.46
CA ILE A 56 12.91 -3.81 -3.09
C ILE A 56 12.21 -2.50 -2.77
N TYR A 57 12.82 -1.64 -1.95
CA TYR A 57 12.20 -0.37 -1.56
C TYR A 57 12.12 0.63 -2.72
N ASP A 58 13.05 0.60 -3.68
CA ASP A 58 12.96 1.37 -4.93
C ASP A 58 11.76 0.93 -5.79
N LYS A 59 11.51 -0.39 -5.89
CA LYS A 59 10.32 -0.94 -6.57
C LYS A 59 9.02 -0.53 -5.86
N ILE A 60 8.99 -0.59 -4.53
CA ILE A 60 7.82 -0.18 -3.73
C ILE A 60 7.58 1.32 -3.89
N TRP A 61 8.64 2.14 -3.94
CA TRP A 61 8.52 3.57 -4.25
C TRP A 61 7.85 3.74 -5.60
N LYS A 62 8.45 3.23 -6.69
CA LYS A 62 7.89 3.36 -8.05
C LYS A 62 6.42 2.96 -8.13
N MET A 63 6.02 1.93 -7.38
CA MET A 63 4.62 1.51 -7.28
C MET A 63 3.73 2.53 -6.57
N TRP A 64 4.20 3.09 -5.46
CA TRP A 64 3.53 4.21 -4.81
C TRP A 64 3.35 5.39 -5.77
N ASP A 65 4.38 5.78 -6.53
CA ASP A 65 4.27 6.85 -7.55
C ASP A 65 3.16 6.57 -8.54
N PHE A 66 3.16 5.34 -9.04
CA PHE A 66 2.24 4.88 -10.06
C PHE A 66 0.81 4.92 -9.54
N PHE A 67 0.53 4.35 -8.36
CA PHE A 67 -0.81 4.37 -7.78
C PHE A 67 -1.26 5.77 -7.37
N GLY A 68 -0.34 6.58 -6.82
CA GLY A 68 -0.59 7.98 -6.49
C GLY A 68 -1.00 8.77 -7.73
N SER A 69 -0.25 8.63 -8.82
CA SER A 69 -0.59 9.23 -10.12
C SER A 69 -1.93 8.70 -10.63
N ALA A 70 -2.10 7.38 -10.75
CA ALA A 70 -3.33 6.76 -11.25
C ALA A 70 -4.59 7.18 -10.45
N SER A 71 -4.46 7.47 -9.17
CA SER A 71 -5.57 7.94 -8.33
C SER A 71 -6.10 9.33 -8.70
N MET A 72 -5.29 10.16 -9.37
CA MET A 72 -5.65 11.53 -9.77
C MET A 72 -6.39 11.60 -11.12
N HIS A 73 -6.51 10.47 -11.84
CA HIS A 73 -7.12 10.40 -13.17
C HIS A 73 -8.48 9.71 -13.13
N ARG A 74 -9.42 10.18 -13.95
CA ARG A 74 -10.80 9.66 -13.96
C ARG A 74 -10.85 8.30 -14.65
N SER A 75 -11.36 7.28 -13.94
CA SER A 75 -11.54 5.91 -14.43
C SER A 75 -12.49 5.77 -15.62
N GLU A 76 -13.27 6.80 -15.93
CA GLU A 76 -14.28 6.82 -17.00
C GLU A 76 -13.65 6.81 -18.41
N VAL A 77 -12.34 7.04 -18.54
CA VAL A 77 -11.65 7.09 -19.84
C VAL A 77 -10.44 6.14 -19.87
N LEU A 78 -10.72 4.84 -19.85
CA LEU A 78 -9.72 3.77 -19.83
C LEU A 78 -8.65 3.88 -20.94
N GLU A 79 -9.07 4.25 -22.15
CA GLU A 79 -8.17 4.39 -23.30
C GLU A 79 -7.26 5.62 -23.19
N GLU A 80 -7.68 6.67 -22.48
CA GLU A 80 -6.81 7.80 -22.15
C GLU A 80 -5.88 7.41 -21.00
N GLU A 81 -6.34 6.69 -19.98
CA GLU A 81 -5.48 6.20 -18.90
C GLU A 81 -4.35 5.31 -19.43
N LYS A 82 -4.65 4.36 -20.31
CA LYS A 82 -3.63 3.50 -20.95
C LYS A 82 -2.60 4.27 -21.77
N LYS A 83 -2.97 5.41 -22.36
CA LYS A 83 -2.07 6.27 -23.14
C LYS A 83 -1.24 7.20 -22.27
N ASN A 84 -1.80 7.63 -21.14
CA ASN A 84 -1.22 8.63 -20.27
C ASN A 84 -0.24 8.04 -19.24
N TYR A 85 -0.33 6.74 -18.95
CA TYR A 85 0.51 6.08 -17.96
C TYR A 85 1.20 4.85 -18.54
N GLU A 86 2.53 4.83 -18.47
CA GLU A 86 3.28 3.59 -18.58
C GLU A 86 2.94 2.75 -17.35
N PHE A 87 2.23 1.64 -17.56
CA PHE A 87 1.83 0.75 -16.48
C PHE A 87 3.08 0.17 -15.80
N TYR A 88 3.30 0.51 -14.53
CA TYR A 88 4.36 -0.09 -13.75
C TYR A 88 3.83 -1.36 -13.10
N ALA A 89 4.11 -2.51 -13.72
CA ALA A 89 3.69 -3.81 -13.22
C ALA A 89 4.65 -4.30 -12.10
N PRO A 90 4.18 -4.47 -10.85
CA PRO A 90 4.91 -5.28 -9.89
C PRO A 90 5.01 -6.71 -10.41
N THR A 91 6.11 -7.39 -10.09
CA THR A 91 6.30 -8.80 -10.43
C THR A 91 6.41 -9.71 -9.21
N ASP A 92 6.50 -9.15 -8.00
CA ASP A 92 6.62 -9.92 -6.77
C ASP A 92 5.24 -10.32 -6.23
N GLU A 93 4.85 -11.55 -6.52
CA GLU A 93 3.60 -12.15 -6.05
C GLU A 93 3.50 -12.26 -4.52
N ARG A 94 4.62 -12.20 -3.79
CA ARG A 94 4.58 -12.20 -2.32
C ARG A 94 4.06 -10.88 -1.77
N LEU A 95 4.28 -9.79 -2.52
CA LEU A 95 3.96 -8.42 -2.11
C LEU A 95 2.66 -7.91 -2.71
N PHE A 96 2.34 -8.32 -3.94
CA PHE A 96 1.21 -7.79 -4.72
C PHE A 96 0.26 -8.90 -5.15
N SER A 97 -1.03 -8.60 -5.24
CA SER A 97 -2.01 -9.48 -5.89
C SER A 97 -2.03 -9.25 -7.40
N GLU A 98 -2.61 -10.21 -8.13
CA GLU A 98 -2.75 -10.19 -9.58
C GLU A 98 -3.41 -8.90 -10.11
N VAL A 99 -4.35 -8.34 -9.33
CA VAL A 99 -5.03 -7.06 -9.62
C VAL A 99 -4.05 -5.90 -9.85
N PHE A 100 -2.86 -5.94 -9.25
CA PHE A 100 -1.80 -4.95 -9.46
C PHE A 100 -0.73 -5.40 -10.44
N MET A 101 -0.52 -6.70 -10.61
CA MET A 101 0.55 -7.27 -11.44
C MET A 101 0.16 -7.36 -12.92
N ASP A 102 -1.11 -7.62 -13.21
CA ASP A 102 -1.63 -7.73 -14.56
C ASP A 102 -2.23 -6.38 -15.02
N PRO A 103 -1.71 -5.75 -16.09
CA PRO A 103 -2.24 -4.51 -16.62
C PRO A 103 -3.73 -4.61 -17.00
N GLU A 104 -4.13 -5.68 -17.70
CA GLU A 104 -5.50 -5.86 -18.15
C GLU A 104 -6.44 -5.97 -16.95
N LYS A 105 -6.05 -6.75 -15.94
CA LYS A 105 -6.82 -6.92 -14.71
C LYS A 105 -6.90 -5.64 -13.88
N PHE A 106 -5.82 -4.87 -13.81
CA PHE A 106 -5.80 -3.56 -13.14
C PHE A 106 -6.81 -2.61 -13.79
N TYR A 107 -6.76 -2.51 -15.12
CA TYR A 107 -7.65 -1.63 -15.89
C TYR A 107 -9.11 -2.08 -15.83
N GLU A 108 -9.39 -3.38 -15.86
CA GLU A 108 -10.74 -3.92 -15.66
C GLU A 108 -11.28 -3.55 -14.27
N ASN A 109 -10.45 -3.69 -13.24
CA ASN A 109 -10.80 -3.33 -11.86
C ASN A 109 -10.94 -1.82 -11.63
N ARG A 110 -10.23 -0.99 -12.39
CA ARG A 110 -10.50 0.45 -12.43
C ARG A 110 -11.87 0.76 -13.03
N LYS A 111 -12.20 0.10 -14.15
CA LYS A 111 -13.45 0.31 -14.89
C LYS A 111 -14.69 -0.11 -14.10
N ASN A 112 -14.63 -1.25 -13.38
CA ASN A 112 -15.75 -1.75 -12.58
C ASN A 112 -15.88 -1.09 -11.18
N GLY A 113 -14.93 -0.21 -10.83
CA GLY A 113 -14.92 0.55 -9.59
C GLY A 113 -14.38 -0.20 -8.37
N THR A 114 -13.81 -1.39 -8.54
CA THR A 114 -13.06 -2.12 -7.50
C THR A 114 -11.77 -1.38 -7.13
N LEU A 115 -11.04 -0.85 -8.11
CA LEU A 115 -9.89 0.04 -7.92
C LEU A 115 -10.21 1.48 -8.33
N ASN A 116 -11.24 2.07 -7.73
CA ASN A 116 -11.53 3.48 -8.00
C ASN A 116 -10.43 4.41 -7.45
N ASN A 117 -10.46 5.67 -7.87
CA ASN A 117 -9.49 6.70 -7.47
C ASN A 117 -9.28 6.81 -5.97
N LYS A 118 -10.36 6.73 -5.18
CA LYS A 118 -10.25 6.84 -3.74
C LYS A 118 -9.50 5.64 -3.15
N ILE A 119 -9.82 4.43 -3.60
CA ILE A 119 -9.15 3.22 -3.13
C ILE A 119 -7.67 3.26 -3.50
N LEU A 120 -7.34 3.59 -4.75
CA LEU A 120 -5.93 3.70 -5.17
C LEU A 120 -5.19 4.79 -4.42
N PHE A 121 -5.84 5.92 -4.12
CA PHE A 121 -5.25 6.97 -3.30
C PHE A 121 -4.93 6.46 -1.89
N GLU A 122 -5.87 5.79 -1.22
CA GLU A 122 -5.64 5.25 0.13
C GLU A 122 -4.54 4.18 0.14
N ILE A 123 -4.52 3.29 -0.85
CA ILE A 123 -3.44 2.31 -1.04
C ILE A 123 -2.10 3.03 -1.22
N SER A 124 -2.05 4.07 -2.06
CA SER A 124 -0.84 4.86 -2.28
C SER A 124 -0.36 5.52 -0.97
N MET A 125 -1.27 6.07 -0.17
CA MET A 125 -0.95 6.70 1.12
C MET A 125 -0.46 5.69 2.17
N LEU A 126 -0.96 4.46 2.13
CA LEU A 126 -0.43 3.37 2.96
C LEU A 126 0.98 2.99 2.51
N MET A 127 1.19 2.84 1.20
CA MET A 127 2.48 2.49 0.60
C MET A 127 3.57 3.55 0.85
N GLU A 128 3.23 4.84 0.77
CA GLU A 128 4.14 5.94 1.08
C GLU A 128 4.67 5.84 2.52
N LYS A 129 3.80 5.45 3.46
CA LYS A 129 4.21 5.31 4.86
C LYS A 129 5.19 4.14 5.03
N CYS A 130 5.14 3.13 4.18
CA CYS A 130 6.09 2.02 4.15
C CYS A 130 7.48 2.47 3.72
N THR A 131 7.56 3.23 2.62
CA THR A 131 8.85 3.66 2.07
C THR A 131 9.59 4.59 3.04
N ARG A 132 8.84 5.34 3.86
CA ARG A 132 9.38 6.20 4.92
C ARG A 132 9.85 5.42 6.17
N LEU A 133 9.40 4.18 6.39
CA LEU A 133 9.68 3.37 7.58
C LEU A 133 10.26 2.00 7.19
N ARG A 134 11.46 2.04 6.60
CA ARG A 134 12.21 0.88 6.11
C ARG A 134 12.66 -0.05 7.24
N ASP A 135 12.49 -1.36 7.03
CA ASP A 135 13.11 -2.45 7.76
C ASP A 135 13.90 -3.28 6.74
N GLU A 136 15.17 -3.60 7.06
CA GLU A 136 16.07 -4.29 6.14
C GLU A 136 15.83 -5.81 6.09
N LYS A 137 14.93 -6.34 6.93
CA LYS A 137 14.72 -7.78 7.11
C LYS A 137 13.32 -8.24 6.76
N LYS A 138 12.30 -7.41 6.97
CA LYS A 138 10.88 -7.82 6.81
C LYS A 138 10.00 -6.71 6.25
N ILE A 139 8.99 -7.09 5.47
CA ILE A 139 7.95 -6.21 4.94
C ILE A 139 6.57 -6.74 5.33
N ASN A 140 5.71 -5.86 5.86
CA ASN A 140 4.30 -6.20 6.05
C ASN A 140 3.53 -6.09 4.74
N VAL A 141 2.66 -7.06 4.52
CA VAL A 141 1.75 -7.11 3.39
C VAL A 141 0.32 -7.20 3.92
N LEU A 142 -0.51 -6.24 3.50
CA LEU A 142 -1.95 -6.26 3.76
C LEU A 142 -2.63 -7.02 2.64
N SER A 143 -3.57 -7.88 2.97
CA SER A 143 -4.43 -8.59 2.02
C SER A 143 -5.88 -8.57 2.51
N PHE A 144 -6.83 -8.40 1.60
CA PHE A 144 -8.26 -8.52 1.87
C PHE A 144 -9.03 -8.83 0.59
N GLU A 145 -10.22 -9.41 0.72
CA GLU A 145 -11.13 -9.60 -0.42
C GLU A 145 -12.06 -8.39 -0.56
N TYR A 146 -12.18 -7.87 -1.78
CA TYR A 146 -13.12 -6.80 -2.10
C TYR A 146 -13.71 -7.01 -3.49
N LYS A 147 -15.04 -7.01 -3.59
CA LYS A 147 -15.78 -7.25 -4.85
C LYS A 147 -15.35 -8.51 -5.63
N GLY A 148 -14.95 -9.57 -4.92
CA GLY A 148 -14.52 -10.84 -5.50
C GLY A 148 -13.06 -10.86 -5.96
N GLU A 149 -12.29 -9.83 -5.62
CA GLU A 149 -10.88 -9.72 -5.96
C GLU A 149 -10.01 -9.68 -4.70
N GLU A 150 -8.86 -10.35 -4.74
CA GLU A 150 -7.84 -10.22 -3.71
C GLU A 150 -7.08 -8.90 -3.92
N ILE A 151 -7.14 -8.01 -2.94
CA ILE A 151 -6.34 -6.80 -2.90
C ILE A 151 -5.18 -7.05 -1.94
N ARG A 152 -3.96 -7.15 -2.47
CA ARG A 152 -2.74 -7.37 -1.69
C ARG A 152 -1.65 -6.37 -2.09
N PHE A 153 -1.07 -5.70 -1.10
CA PHE A 153 0.00 -4.72 -1.30
C PHE A 153 0.84 -4.54 -0.03
N PRO A 154 2.11 -4.12 -0.14
CA PRO A 154 2.96 -3.86 1.02
C PRO A 154 2.47 -2.61 1.79
N ILE A 155 2.36 -2.72 3.11
CA ILE A 155 1.91 -1.63 4.01
C ILE A 155 2.95 -1.22 5.06
N GLY A 156 4.11 -1.88 5.07
CA GLY A 156 5.25 -1.45 5.87
C GLY A 156 5.03 -1.60 7.38
N LEU A 157 6.13 -1.37 8.10
CA LEU A 157 6.42 -1.74 9.49
C LEU A 157 6.94 -3.16 9.74
N GLY A 158 8.22 -3.29 10.00
CA GLY A 158 8.60 -4.14 11.12
C GLY A 158 8.11 -3.50 12.41
N ILE A 159 6.92 -3.86 12.93
CA ILE A 159 6.72 -3.78 14.38
C ILE A 159 7.52 -4.97 14.92
N THR A 160 8.84 -4.79 15.03
CA THR A 160 9.65 -5.72 15.81
C THR A 160 9.20 -5.56 17.26
N ARG A 161 8.83 -6.70 17.86
CA ARG A 161 8.60 -6.83 19.30
C ARG A 161 9.84 -6.42 20.08
#